data_AF-A0A0F5IIN9-F1
#
_entry.id   AF-A0A0F5IIN9-F1
#
_cell.length_a   1.000
_cell.length_b   1.000
_cell.length_c   1.000
_cell.angle_alpha   90.00
_cell.angle_beta   90.00
_cell.angle_gamma   90.00
#
_symmetry.space_group_name_H-M   'P 1'
#
loop_
_entity.id
_entity.type
_entity.pdbx_description
1 polymer ?
#
loop_
_entity_poly.entity_id
_entity_poly.type
_entity_poly.pdbx_seq_one_letter_code
_entity_poly.pdbx_strand_id
1 'polypeptide(L)'
;MSPFLIFAIVLTVAYIIYYAVMITRDLYGKKDEENKHEEVFDVGDMDELEEAVVVSEKGNGFSVADKQYETTTHTYDEIPEDIKVEKPAQPEPNQTTKKDIVKIIEAKVLPKMQVTHIYMEDQMMQDDTTACILNGGDRGIGKPRVIVTSLNDEL
;
A
#
# COMPACT_ATOMS: atom_id res chain seq x y z
N MET A 1 -36.62 -50.17 14.52
CA MET A 1 -36.08 -48.80 14.35
C MET A 1 -37.23 -47.89 13.94
N SER A 2 -37.37 -46.72 14.55
CA SER A 2 -38.46 -45.81 14.19
C SER A 2 -38.28 -45.33 12.74
N PRO A 3 -39.37 -45.13 11.97
CA PRO A 3 -39.28 -44.66 10.59
C PRO A 3 -38.56 -43.31 10.49
N PHE A 4 -38.68 -42.48 11.52
CA PHE A 4 -37.94 -41.22 11.65
C PHE A 4 -36.42 -41.43 11.72
N LEU A 5 -35.95 -42.44 12.46
CA LEU A 5 -34.52 -42.75 12.57
C LEU A 5 -33.95 -43.21 11.23
N ILE A 6 -34.70 -44.04 10.49
CA ILE A 6 -34.31 -44.49 9.16
C ILE A 6 -34.25 -43.30 8.19
N PHE A 7 -35.23 -42.41 8.23
CA PHE A 7 -35.24 -41.18 7.43
C PHE A 7 -34.04 -40.27 7.74
N ALA A 8 -33.73 -40.05 9.03
CA ALA A 8 -32.61 -39.23 9.45
C ALA A 8 -31.26 -39.82 8.97
N ILE A 9 -31.10 -41.15 9.00
CA ILE A 9 -29.91 -41.84 8.50
C ILE A 9 -29.78 -41.68 6.98
N VAL A 10 -30.87 -41.86 6.22
CA VAL A 10 -30.84 -41.69 4.76
C VAL A 10 -30.49 -40.25 4.38
N LEU A 11 -31.08 -39.26 5.07
CA LEU A 11 -30.79 -37.85 4.84
C LEU A 11 -29.33 -37.52 5.13
N THR A 12 -28.79 -38.00 6.25
CA THR A 12 -27.38 -37.77 6.61
C THR A 12 -26.42 -38.40 5.61
N VAL A 13 -26.67 -39.65 5.19
CA VAL A 13 -25.84 -40.30 4.17
C VAL A 13 -25.91 -39.55 2.84
N ALA A 14 -27.09 -39.12 2.39
CA ALA A 14 -27.23 -38.33 1.18
C ALA A 14 -26.47 -36.99 1.25
N TYR A 15 -26.52 -36.33 2.40
CA TYR A 15 -25.82 -35.07 2.63
C TYR A 15 -24.29 -35.26 2.61
N ILE A 16 -23.77 -36.32 3.24
CA ILE A 16 -22.34 -36.67 3.21
C ILE A 16 -21.88 -36.93 1.78
N ILE A 17 -22.64 -37.71 1.00
CA ILE A 17 -22.31 -38.00 -0.40
C ILE A 17 -22.31 -36.73 -1.25
N TYR A 18 -23.29 -35.83 -1.05
CA TYR A 18 -23.35 -34.56 -1.78
C TYR A 18 -22.07 -33.74 -1.58
N TYR A 19 -21.63 -33.55 -0.33
CA TYR A 19 -20.40 -32.81 -0.05
C TYR A 19 -19.15 -33.56 -0.52
N ALA A 20 -19.09 -34.89 -0.40
CA ALA A 20 -17.97 -35.67 -0.91
C ALA A 20 -17.82 -35.51 -2.43
N VAL A 21 -18.92 -35.51 -3.18
CA VAL A 21 -18.91 -35.25 -4.63
C VAL A 21 -18.54 -33.80 -4.94
N MET A 22 -19.04 -32.82 -4.17
CA MET A 22 -18.68 -31.41 -4.34
C MET A 22 -17.18 -31.18 -4.11
N ILE A 23 -16.64 -31.68 -3.00
CA ILE A 23 -15.22 -31.56 -2.66
C ILE A 23 -14.34 -32.32 -3.66
N THR A 24 -14.73 -33.52 -4.09
CA THR A 24 -13.93 -34.24 -5.11
C THR A 24 -14.01 -33.59 -6.48
N ARG A 25 -15.13 -32.98 -6.86
CA ARG A 25 -15.22 -32.13 -8.05
C ARG A 25 -14.48 -30.81 -7.92
N ASP A 26 -14.23 -30.34 -6.71
CA ASP A 26 -13.41 -29.18 -6.44
C ASP A 26 -11.91 -29.55 -6.50
N LEU A 27 -11.52 -30.69 -5.88
CA LEU A 27 -10.16 -31.23 -5.93
C LEU A 27 -9.71 -31.72 -7.31
N TYR A 28 -10.63 -32.36 -8.05
CA TYR A 28 -10.37 -32.92 -9.37
C TYR A 28 -11.07 -32.14 -10.48
N GLY A 29 -11.77 -31.06 -10.14
CA GLY A 29 -12.26 -30.08 -11.11
C GLY A 29 -11.06 -29.49 -11.79
N LYS A 30 -11.02 -29.64 -13.12
CA LYS A 30 -9.99 -29.17 -14.04
C LYS A 30 -8.90 -28.32 -13.38
N LYS A 31 -7.70 -28.87 -13.30
CA LYS A 31 -6.46 -28.15 -12.99
C LYS A 31 -6.18 -26.95 -13.93
N ASP A 32 -6.99 -26.80 -14.98
CA ASP A 32 -6.85 -25.81 -16.04
C ASP A 32 -7.82 -24.63 -15.90
N GLU A 33 -8.68 -24.60 -14.88
CA GLU A 33 -9.30 -23.34 -14.48
C GLU A 33 -8.38 -22.67 -13.45
N GLU A 34 -7.20 -22.29 -13.96
CA GLU A 34 -6.38 -21.24 -13.40
C GLU A 34 -7.33 -20.15 -12.91
N ASN A 35 -7.31 -19.89 -11.60
CA ASN A 35 -8.20 -18.94 -10.96
C ASN A 35 -8.19 -17.68 -11.81
N LYS A 36 -9.33 -17.39 -12.47
CA LYS A 36 -9.47 -16.27 -13.42
C LYS A 36 -9.32 -14.88 -12.77
N HIS A 37 -8.84 -14.87 -11.52
CA HIS A 37 -8.69 -13.75 -10.62
C HIS A 37 -7.28 -13.68 -10.01
N GLU A 38 -6.34 -14.49 -10.48
CA GLU A 38 -4.92 -14.27 -10.20
C GLU A 38 -4.37 -13.31 -11.27
N GLU A 39 -3.96 -12.13 -10.83
CA GLU A 39 -3.24 -11.19 -11.69
C GLU A 39 -1.83 -11.77 -11.93
N VAL A 40 -1.64 -12.37 -13.10
CA VAL A 40 -0.31 -12.74 -13.58
C VAL A 40 0.37 -11.46 -14.05
N PHE A 41 1.36 -11.00 -13.30
CA PHE A 41 2.23 -9.93 -13.74
C PHE A 41 3.18 -10.49 -14.79
N ASP A 42 3.02 -10.04 -16.03
CA ASP A 42 3.96 -10.35 -17.10
C ASP A 42 5.29 -9.64 -16.80
N VAL A 43 6.27 -10.41 -16.37
CA VAL A 43 7.64 -9.94 -16.08
C VAL A 43 8.59 -10.18 -17.26
N GLY A 44 8.08 -10.67 -18.41
CA GLY A 44 8.91 -10.95 -19.59
C GLY A 44 9.53 -9.69 -20.20
N ASP A 45 8.91 -8.53 -20.02
CA ASP A 45 9.42 -7.24 -20.50
C ASP A 45 10.34 -6.54 -19.46
N MET A 46 10.53 -7.10 -18.26
CA MET A 46 11.44 -6.53 -17.24
C MET A 46 12.92 -6.86 -17.47
N ASP A 47 13.25 -7.60 -18.53
CA ASP A 47 14.63 -7.85 -18.97
C ASP A 47 15.32 -6.57 -19.48
N GLU A 48 14.55 -5.51 -19.77
CA GLU A 48 15.11 -4.18 -20.00
C GLU A 48 15.52 -3.59 -18.64
N LEU A 49 16.80 -3.78 -18.32
CA LEU A 49 17.45 -3.24 -17.13
C LEU A 49 17.37 -1.71 -17.18
N GLU A 50 16.28 -1.14 -16.65
CA GLU A 50 16.11 0.31 -16.55
C GLU A 50 17.36 0.88 -15.88
N GLU A 51 18.15 1.64 -16.65
CA GLU A 51 19.42 2.17 -16.18
C GLU A 51 19.14 3.09 -14.98
N ALA A 52 19.61 2.68 -13.80
CA ALA A 52 19.37 3.39 -12.57
C ALA A 52 19.90 4.83 -12.68
N VAL A 53 18.97 5.79 -12.72
CA VAL A 53 19.30 7.20 -12.83
C VAL A 53 19.93 7.68 -11.52
N VAL A 54 21.21 8.05 -11.57
CA VAL A 54 21.95 8.53 -10.39
C VAL A 54 21.37 9.86 -9.93
N VAL A 55 20.99 9.93 -8.65
CA VAL A 55 20.59 11.16 -7.97
C VAL A 55 21.67 11.54 -6.97
N SER A 56 22.17 12.77 -7.04
CA SER A 56 23.18 13.29 -6.11
C SER A 56 22.70 14.63 -5.55
N GLU A 57 22.81 14.79 -4.24
CA GLU A 57 22.62 16.08 -3.59
C GLU A 57 23.90 16.93 -3.74
N LYS A 58 23.74 18.21 -4.08
CA LYS A 58 24.85 19.17 -4.13
C LYS A 58 24.39 20.51 -3.53
N GLY A 59 24.84 20.78 -2.31
CA GLY A 59 24.66 22.08 -1.64
C GLY A 59 23.19 22.51 -1.54
N ASN A 60 22.80 23.49 -2.36
CA ASN A 60 21.45 24.08 -2.41
C ASN A 60 20.48 23.39 -3.40
N GLY A 61 20.79 22.16 -3.85
CA GLY A 61 19.97 21.48 -4.84
C GLY A 61 20.32 20.00 -5.05
N PHE A 62 19.78 19.42 -6.11
CA PHE A 62 20.00 18.01 -6.48
C PHE A 62 20.26 17.89 -7.98
N SER A 63 20.99 16.85 -8.38
CA SER A 63 21.19 16.49 -9.78
C SER A 63 20.59 15.12 -10.05
N VAL A 64 19.95 14.98 -11.22
CA VAL A 64 19.39 13.73 -11.74
C VAL A 64 20.10 13.45 -13.07
N ALA A 65 20.92 12.40 -13.11
CA ALA A 65 21.91 12.19 -14.18
C ALA A 65 22.72 13.48 -14.44
N ASP A 66 22.67 14.00 -15.66
CA ASP A 66 23.41 15.20 -16.09
C ASP A 66 22.66 16.52 -15.85
N LYS A 67 21.42 16.47 -15.32
CA LYS A 67 20.60 17.67 -15.09
C LYS A 67 20.75 18.14 -13.66
N GLN A 68 21.07 19.42 -13.48
CA GLN A 68 21.19 20.06 -12.17
C GLN A 68 19.96 20.93 -11.88
N TYR A 69 19.42 20.80 -10.67
CA TYR A 69 18.26 21.53 -10.18
C TYR A 69 18.66 22.32 -8.94
N GLU A 70 18.53 23.64 -8.98
CA GLU A 70 18.78 24.51 -7.84
C GLU A 70 17.47 24.78 -7.11
N THR A 71 17.50 24.69 -5.78
CA THR A 71 16.37 25.10 -4.94
C THR A 71 16.65 26.48 -4.38
N THR A 72 16.07 27.50 -5.01
CA THR A 72 16.03 28.84 -4.42
C THR A 72 14.93 28.87 -3.38
N THR A 73 15.30 29.07 -2.12
CA THR A 73 14.34 29.47 -1.09
C THR A 73 13.83 30.86 -1.47
N HIS A 74 12.72 30.92 -2.20
CA HIS A 74 11.93 32.14 -2.32
C HIS A 74 11.43 32.46 -0.91
N THR A 75 12.18 33.27 -0.18
CA THR A 75 11.58 34.09 0.86
C THR A 75 10.53 34.90 0.12
N TYR A 76 9.27 34.68 0.45
CA TYR A 76 8.15 35.43 -0.10
C TYR A 76 8.50 36.91 -0.08
N ASP A 77 8.81 37.47 -1.24
CA ASP A 77 8.46 38.80 -1.72
C ASP A 77 9.10 38.95 -3.11
N GLU A 78 8.28 39.41 -4.08
CA GLU A 78 8.61 39.73 -5.47
C GLU A 78 8.50 38.59 -6.51
N ILE A 79 7.33 38.57 -7.17
CA ILE A 79 7.04 37.89 -8.43
C ILE A 79 7.67 38.73 -9.56
N PRO A 80 8.49 38.18 -10.48
CA PRO A 80 9.00 38.93 -11.62
C PRO A 80 7.88 39.24 -12.62
N GLU A 81 7.67 40.53 -12.91
CA GLU A 81 6.75 41.05 -13.93
C GLU A 81 7.30 40.84 -15.36
N ASP A 82 7.40 39.62 -15.88
CA ASP A 82 7.60 39.48 -17.33
C ASP A 82 7.17 38.13 -17.93
N ILE A 83 5.86 37.87 -17.95
CA ILE A 83 5.27 37.05 -19.03
C ILE A 83 3.90 37.66 -19.37
N LYS A 84 3.90 38.63 -20.30
CA LYS A 84 2.68 39.00 -21.04
C LYS A 84 2.28 37.84 -21.95
N VAL A 85 1.23 37.10 -21.58
CA VAL A 85 0.42 36.38 -22.56
C VAL A 85 -1.01 36.92 -22.50
N GLU A 86 -1.45 37.29 -23.67
CA GLU A 86 -2.71 37.86 -24.13
C GLU A 86 -3.97 37.32 -23.43
N LYS A 87 -4.83 38.25 -22.99
CA LYS A 87 -6.20 38.00 -22.55
C LYS A 87 -7.03 37.53 -23.75
N PRO A 88 -7.95 36.56 -23.55
CA PRO A 88 -9.35 36.95 -23.73
C PRO A 88 -10.26 36.49 -22.59
N ALA A 89 -11.17 37.39 -22.25
CA ALA A 89 -12.45 37.19 -21.55
C ALA A 89 -12.45 36.52 -20.16
N GLN A 90 -12.58 37.36 -19.12
CA GLN A 90 -13.25 37.00 -17.86
C GLN A 90 -14.76 36.78 -18.12
N PRO A 91 -15.43 35.97 -17.29
CA PRO A 91 -16.20 36.60 -16.22
C PRO A 91 -15.83 36.09 -14.82
N GLU A 92 -15.39 37.06 -14.03
CA GLU A 92 -15.55 37.28 -12.58
C GLU A 92 -15.37 36.19 -11.50
N PRO A 93 -14.85 36.61 -10.34
CA PRO A 93 -14.12 35.76 -9.41
C PRO A 93 -15.01 35.39 -8.23
N ASN A 94 -15.40 34.12 -8.11
CA ASN A 94 -15.93 33.67 -6.84
C ASN A 94 -14.75 33.39 -5.91
N GLN A 95 -14.45 34.38 -5.04
CA GLN A 95 -13.47 34.28 -3.97
C GLN A 95 -13.81 33.08 -3.10
N THR A 96 -13.23 31.92 -3.45
CA THR A 96 -13.31 30.73 -2.63
C THR A 96 -12.20 30.90 -1.62
N THR A 97 -12.56 31.36 -0.42
CA THR A 97 -11.64 31.52 0.70
C THR A 97 -10.82 30.24 0.83
N LYS A 98 -9.50 30.29 1.11
CA LYS A 98 -8.66 29.08 1.21
C LYS A 98 -9.28 27.98 2.11
N LYS A 99 -10.07 28.39 3.12
CA LYS A 99 -10.85 27.53 4.01
C LYS A 99 -11.94 26.71 3.30
N ASP A 100 -12.54 27.27 2.27
CA ASP A 100 -13.58 26.61 1.47
C ASP A 100 -12.96 25.57 0.54
N ILE A 101 -11.77 25.83 -0.01
CA ILE A 101 -11.02 24.84 -0.80
C ILE A 101 -10.59 23.65 0.08
N VAL A 102 -10.10 23.89 1.30
CA VAL A 102 -9.76 22.81 2.25
C VAL A 102 -10.98 21.97 2.60
N LYS A 103 -12.14 22.60 2.87
CA LYS A 103 -13.39 21.86 3.11
C LYS A 103 -13.86 21.05 1.91
N ILE A 104 -13.69 21.56 0.70
CA ILE A 104 -14.02 20.83 -0.54
C ILE A 104 -13.10 19.62 -0.71
N ILE A 105 -11.80 19.77 -0.40
CA ILE A 105 -10.83 18.67 -0.46
C ILE A 105 -11.16 17.63 0.61
N GLU A 106 -11.38 18.03 1.86
CA GLU A 106 -11.77 17.13 2.95
C GLU A 106 -13.07 16.37 2.61
N ALA A 107 -14.11 17.08 2.14
CA ALA A 107 -15.37 16.44 1.76
C ALA A 107 -15.23 15.43 0.60
N LYS A 108 -14.21 15.60 -0.26
CA LYS A 108 -13.94 14.69 -1.39
C LYS A 108 -13.01 13.54 -1.02
N VAL A 109 -12.15 13.73 -0.02
CA VAL A 109 -11.16 12.75 0.45
C VAL A 109 -11.74 11.83 1.53
N LEU A 110 -12.47 12.36 2.52
CA LEU A 110 -13.07 11.56 3.60
C LEU A 110 -13.91 10.36 3.13
N PRO A 111 -14.80 10.48 2.12
CA PRO A 111 -15.60 9.33 1.67
C PRO A 111 -14.79 8.32 0.83
N LYS A 112 -13.61 8.69 0.34
CA LYS A 112 -12.69 7.79 -0.39
C LYS A 112 -11.60 7.20 0.49
N MET A 113 -11.47 7.70 1.72
CA MET A 113 -10.52 7.19 2.69
C MET A 113 -11.11 5.94 3.34
N GLN A 114 -10.61 4.77 2.94
CA GLN A 114 -10.90 3.56 3.69
C GLN A 114 -10.20 3.66 5.04
N VAL A 115 -10.94 3.45 6.13
CA VAL A 115 -10.35 3.30 7.45
C VAL A 115 -9.65 1.94 7.47
N THR A 116 -8.37 1.93 7.11
CA THR A 116 -7.55 0.73 7.20
C THR A 116 -7.15 0.55 8.66
N HIS A 117 -7.79 -0.40 9.35
CA HIS A 117 -7.31 -0.85 10.64
C HIS A 117 -6.10 -1.76 10.40
N ILE A 118 -4.90 -1.23 10.65
CA ILE A 118 -3.68 -2.03 10.64
C ILE A 118 -3.72 -2.92 11.88
N TYR A 119 -4.02 -4.21 11.69
CA TYR A 119 -3.90 -5.19 12.76
C TYR A 119 -2.44 -5.67 12.81
N MET A 120 -1.67 -5.09 13.73
CA MET A 120 -0.35 -5.60 14.09
C MET A 120 -0.54 -6.56 15.26
N GLU A 121 -0.18 -7.84 15.09
CA GLU A 121 -0.33 -8.87 16.13
C GLU A 121 0.49 -8.53 17.41
N ASP A 122 1.62 -7.81 17.25
CA ASP A 122 2.47 -7.38 18.36
C ASP A 122 2.30 -5.89 18.75
N GLN A 123 1.36 -5.17 18.10
CA GLN A 123 1.13 -3.71 18.27
C GLN A 123 2.40 -2.84 18.36
N MET A 124 3.53 -3.29 17.79
CA MET A 124 4.74 -2.48 17.78
C MET A 124 4.56 -1.32 16.81
N MET A 125 4.49 -0.11 17.37
CA MET A 125 4.55 1.12 16.57
C MET A 125 5.99 1.34 16.10
N GLN A 126 6.19 2.17 15.08
CA GLN A 126 7.54 2.50 14.58
C GLN A 126 8.45 3.07 15.68
N ASP A 127 7.88 3.80 16.64
CA ASP A 127 8.63 4.35 17.77
C ASP A 127 9.12 3.23 18.72
N ASP A 128 8.33 2.16 18.89
CA ASP A 128 8.69 1.02 19.73
C ASP A 128 9.78 0.15 19.11
N THR A 129 9.83 0.06 17.77
CA THR A 129 10.85 -0.74 17.07
C THR A 129 12.22 -0.09 17.18
N THR A 130 12.32 1.23 17.02
CA THR A 130 13.60 1.94 17.17
C THR A 130 14.13 1.87 18.60
N ALA A 131 13.28 2.06 19.60
CA ALA A 131 13.64 1.89 21.01
C ALA A 131 14.08 0.45 21.33
N CYS A 132 13.39 -0.56 20.79
CA CYS A 132 13.77 -1.96 20.93
C CYS A 132 15.18 -2.23 20.34
N ILE A 133 15.48 -1.71 19.15
CA ILE A 133 16.78 -1.91 18.51
C ILE A 133 17.90 -1.26 19.32
N LEU A 134 17.68 -0.03 19.81
CA LEU A 134 18.65 0.68 20.66
C LEU A 134 18.90 -0.03 21.99
N ASN A 135 17.88 -0.69 22.56
CA ASN A 135 18.00 -1.48 23.77
C ASN A 135 18.51 -2.91 23.52
N GLY A 136 19.20 -3.15 22.39
CA GLY A 136 19.79 -4.45 22.07
C GLY A 136 18.75 -5.54 21.86
N GLY A 137 17.56 -5.18 21.38
CA GLY A 137 16.48 -6.11 21.05
C GLY A 137 15.48 -6.39 22.16
N ASP A 138 15.60 -5.74 23.31
CA ASP A 138 14.68 -5.97 24.42
C ASP A 138 13.32 -5.32 24.15
N ARG A 139 12.27 -6.14 24.19
CA ARG A 139 10.86 -5.74 23.99
C ARG A 139 10.07 -5.69 25.30
N GLY A 140 10.73 -5.87 26.44
CA GLY A 140 10.09 -5.89 27.76
C GLY A 140 9.54 -7.26 28.16
N ILE A 141 8.94 -7.32 29.35
CA ILE A 141 8.56 -8.57 30.02
C ILE A 141 7.51 -9.33 29.20
N GLY A 142 7.81 -10.59 28.88
CA GLY A 142 6.89 -11.51 28.19
C GLY A 142 6.97 -11.48 26.66
N LYS A 143 7.82 -10.63 26.06
CA LYS A 143 8.01 -10.55 24.61
C LYS A 143 9.35 -11.19 24.18
N PRO A 144 9.41 -11.85 23.02
CA PRO A 144 10.66 -12.45 22.54
C PRO A 144 11.67 -11.37 22.14
N ARG A 145 12.94 -11.54 22.47
CA ARG A 145 14.01 -10.59 22.12
C ARG A 145 14.24 -10.56 20.60
N VAL A 146 14.42 -9.37 20.02
CA VAL A 146 14.80 -9.21 18.61
C VAL A 146 16.32 -9.23 18.49
N ILE A 147 16.88 -10.16 17.72
CA ILE A 147 18.33 -10.18 17.47
C ILE A 147 18.57 -9.41 16.18
N VAL A 148 19.30 -8.30 16.28
CA VAL A 148 19.76 -7.55 15.11
C VAL A 148 21.23 -7.89 14.90
N THR A 149 21.52 -8.71 13.89
CA THR A 149 22.88 -8.95 13.40
C THR A 149 23.17 -7.96 12.28
N SER A 150 24.22 -7.14 12.44
CA SER A 150 24.70 -6.33 11.33
C SER A 150 25.37 -7.26 10.31
N LEU A 151 25.08 -7.08 9.02
CA LEU A 151 25.72 -7.87 7.96
C LEU A 151 27.21 -7.53 7.77
N ASN A 152 27.71 -6.54 8.51
CA ASN A 152 29.06 -5.99 8.34
C ASN A 152 30.05 -6.45 9.41
N ASP A 153 29.64 -7.27 10.39
CA ASP A 153 30.53 -7.79 11.45
C ASP A 153 31.34 -9.03 11.02
N GLU A 154 31.28 -9.44 9.75
CA GLU A 154 32.08 -10.54 9.18
C GLU A 154 33.23 -10.08 8.26
N LEU A 155 33.94 -9.00 8.61
CA LEU A 155 35.17 -8.57 7.93
C LEU A 155 36.30 -8.21 8.91
#